data_AF-A0A356KF01-F1
#
_entry.id   AF-A0A356KF01-F1
#
_cell.length_a   1.000
_cell.length_b   1.000
_cell.length_c   1.000
_cell.angle_alpha   90.00
_cell.angle_beta   90.00
_cell.angle_gamma   90.00
#
_symmetry.space_group_name_H-M   'P 1'
#
loop_
_entity.id
_entity.type
_entity.pdbx_description
1 polymer ?
#
loop_
_entity_poly.entity_id
_entity_poly.type
_entity_poly.pdbx_seq_one_letter_code
_entity_poly.pdbx_strand_id
1 'polypeptide(L)'
;RLPGVAELAAMGGAYAREARRMVTVSYVLLAGVNDSPAEARALAALVAPHGLHVNLIPVNEVEELGYRPPSRAAVSEFVSVLLDAKVPTHVRATRGAESNAACGQLRRRPRSAT
;
A
#
# COMPACT_ATOMS: atom_id res chain seq x y z
N ARG A 1 15.86 19.47 3.07
CA ARG A 1 14.94 18.79 4.01
C ARG A 1 13.96 17.97 3.17
N LEU A 2 13.75 16.69 3.47
CA LEU A 2 12.72 15.91 2.76
C LEU A 2 11.32 16.31 3.26
N PRO A 3 10.32 16.35 2.37
CA PRO A 3 8.95 16.69 2.76
C PRO A 3 8.36 15.63 3.69
N GLY A 4 7.45 16.06 4.57
CA GLY A 4 6.67 15.15 5.41
C GLY A 4 5.57 14.45 4.62
N VAL A 5 4.96 13.41 5.20
CA VAL A 5 3.88 12.66 4.52
C VAL A 5 2.64 13.51 4.19
N ALA A 6 2.29 14.46 5.06
CA ALA A 6 1.21 15.42 4.81
C ALA A 6 1.52 16.36 3.64
N GLU A 7 2.76 16.82 3.54
CA GLU A 7 3.23 17.66 2.45
C GLU A 7 3.24 16.88 1.13
N LEU A 8 3.71 15.63 1.14
CA LEU A 8 3.65 14.74 -0.02
C LEU A 8 2.22 14.48 -0.50
N ALA A 9 1.27 14.27 0.42
CA ALA A 9 -0.13 14.07 0.06
C ALA A 9 -0.73 15.34 -0.59
N ALA A 10 -0.44 16.51 -0.02
CA ALA A 10 -0.88 17.79 -0.58
C ALA A 10 -0.29 18.05 -1.98
N MET A 11 1.02 17.78 -2.16
CA MET A 11 1.69 17.88 -3.45
C MET A 11 1.09 16.91 -4.48
N GLY A 12 0.80 15.67 -4.07
CA GLY A 12 0.13 14.67 -4.93
C GLY A 12 -1.24 15.13 -5.39
N GLY A 13 -2.05 15.71 -4.48
CA GLY A 13 -3.37 16.26 -4.81
C GLY A 13 -3.29 17.47 -5.74
N ALA A 14 -2.32 18.37 -5.52
CA ALA A 14 -2.07 19.51 -6.39
C ALA A 14 -1.71 19.05 -7.81
N TYR A 15 -0.78 18.10 -7.92
CA TYR A 15 -0.40 17.50 -9.20
C TYR A 15 -1.57 16.80 -9.88
N ALA A 16 -2.37 16.01 -9.15
CA ALA A 16 -3.53 15.32 -9.69
C ALA A 16 -4.51 16.29 -10.38
N ARG A 17 -4.77 17.42 -9.74
CA ARG A 17 -5.63 18.50 -10.28
C ARG A 17 -5.02 19.16 -11.51
N GLU A 18 -3.75 19.56 -11.43
CA GLU A 18 -3.07 20.26 -12.51
C GLU A 18 -2.94 19.38 -13.77
N ALA A 19 -2.46 18.15 -13.58
CA ALA A 19 -2.28 17.20 -14.66
C ALA A 19 -3.60 16.60 -15.16
N ARG A 20 -4.72 16.79 -14.43
CA ARG A 20 -6.02 16.11 -14.65
C ARG A 20 -5.84 14.59 -14.69
N ARG A 21 -5.01 14.07 -13.79
CA ARG A 21 -4.70 12.64 -13.68
C ARG A 21 -4.98 12.16 -12.28
N MET A 22 -5.44 10.92 -12.20
CA MET A 22 -5.55 10.21 -10.94
C MET A 22 -4.16 9.93 -10.37
N VAL A 23 -3.97 10.20 -9.08
CA VAL A 23 -2.76 9.86 -8.33
C VAL A 23 -3.12 8.83 -7.27
N THR A 24 -2.31 7.77 -7.19
CA THR A 24 -2.52 6.65 -6.28
C THR A 24 -1.36 6.54 -5.31
N VAL A 25 -1.66 6.52 -4.01
CA VAL A 25 -0.71 6.18 -2.96
C VAL A 25 -0.68 4.67 -2.81
N SER A 26 0.52 4.09 -2.86
CA SER A 26 0.71 2.66 -2.57
C SER A 26 0.95 2.47 -1.08
N TYR A 27 0.19 1.57 -0.45
CA TYR A 27 0.31 1.25 0.96
C TYR A 27 0.59 -0.25 1.13
N VAL A 28 1.78 -0.59 1.61
CA VAL A 28 2.14 -1.99 1.91
C VAL A 28 1.57 -2.34 3.28
N LEU A 29 0.76 -3.38 3.34
CA LEU A 29 0.06 -3.82 4.54
C LEU A 29 0.80 -5.00 5.18
N LEU A 30 1.20 -4.82 6.43
CA LEU A 30 2.06 -5.71 7.21
C LEU A 30 1.33 -6.11 8.49
N ALA A 31 1.27 -7.42 8.77
CA ALA A 31 0.53 -7.93 9.93
C ALA A 31 1.09 -7.42 11.25
N GLY A 32 0.23 -6.84 12.09
CA GLY A 32 0.60 -6.35 13.43
C GLY A 32 1.49 -5.11 13.46
N VAL A 33 1.86 -4.56 12.29
CA VAL A 33 2.69 -3.35 12.19
C VAL A 33 1.83 -2.18 11.79
N ASN A 34 1.07 -2.31 10.70
CA ASN A 34 0.30 -1.20 10.14
C ASN A 34 -1.06 -1.62 9.55
N ASP A 35 -1.57 -2.78 9.94
CA ASP A 35 -2.83 -3.35 9.43
C ASP A 35 -4.05 -3.07 10.33
N SER A 36 -3.91 -2.16 11.29
CA SER A 36 -4.98 -1.83 12.23
C SER A 36 -6.04 -0.90 11.61
N PRO A 37 -7.29 -0.92 12.13
CA PRO A 37 -8.32 0.04 11.71
C PRO A 37 -7.95 1.49 12.03
N ALA A 38 -7.12 1.73 13.04
CA ALA A 38 -6.64 3.07 13.38
C ALA A 38 -5.69 3.61 12.30
N GLU A 39 -4.81 2.77 11.77
CA GLU A 39 -3.93 3.10 10.63
C GLU A 39 -4.73 3.40 9.36
N ALA A 40 -5.79 2.61 9.10
CA ALA A 40 -6.69 2.87 7.98
C ALA A 40 -7.38 4.25 8.09
N ARG A 41 -7.84 4.63 9.29
CA ARG A 41 -8.43 5.95 9.55
C ARG A 41 -7.41 7.07 9.39
N ALA A 42 -6.19 6.88 9.87
CA ALA A 42 -5.11 7.86 9.71
C ALA A 42 -4.74 8.06 8.23
N LEU A 43 -4.64 6.96 7.47
CA LEU A 43 -4.42 7.02 6.04
C LEU A 43 -5.57 7.73 5.32
N ALA A 44 -6.82 7.40 5.65
CA ALA A 44 -8.00 8.05 5.07
C ALA A 44 -7.98 9.58 5.30
N ALA A 45 -7.71 10.00 6.55
CA ALA A 45 -7.61 11.42 6.90
C ALA A 45 -6.51 12.15 6.12
N LEU A 46 -5.42 11.45 5.79
CA LEU A 46 -4.32 11.98 5.00
C LEU A 46 -4.66 12.12 3.51
N VAL A 47 -5.34 11.13 2.91
CA VAL A 47 -5.49 11.04 1.45
C VAL A 47 -6.82 11.58 0.92
N ALA A 48 -7.91 11.49 1.70
CA ALA A 48 -9.24 11.89 1.27
C ALA A 48 -9.36 13.39 0.93
N PRO A 49 -8.79 14.34 1.71
CA PRO A 49 -8.88 15.77 1.40
C PRO A 49 -8.23 16.15 0.06
N HIS A 50 -7.36 15.29 -0.46
CA HIS A 50 -6.59 15.52 -1.68
C HIS A 50 -7.12 14.73 -2.88
N GLY A 51 -8.21 13.96 -2.72
CA GLY A 51 -8.79 13.14 -3.78
C GLY A 51 -7.84 12.04 -4.28
N LEU A 52 -6.93 11.58 -3.41
CA LEU A 52 -5.96 10.54 -3.76
C LEU A 52 -6.58 9.16 -3.62
N HIS A 53 -6.13 8.25 -4.47
CA HIS A 53 -6.56 6.85 -4.44
C HIS A 53 -5.56 6.02 -3.64
N VAL A 54 -5.98 4.85 -3.15
CA VAL A 54 -5.11 3.90 -2.45
C VAL A 54 -4.97 2.61 -3.25
N ASN A 55 -3.74 2.18 -3.45
CA ASN A 55 -3.41 0.81 -3.88
C ASN A 55 -2.85 0.05 -2.68
N LEU A 56 -3.69 -0.76 -2.05
CA LEU A 56 -3.37 -1.54 -0.88
C LEU A 56 -2.67 -2.83 -1.31
N ILE A 57 -1.48 -3.10 -0.76
CA ILE A 57 -0.63 -4.23 -1.14
C ILE A 57 -0.37 -5.07 0.11
N PRO A 58 -1.19 -6.12 0.35
CA PRO A 58 -0.86 -7.11 1.36
C PRO A 58 0.51 -7.72 1.07
N VAL A 59 1.42 -7.68 2.04
CA VAL A 59 2.74 -8.30 1.86
C VAL A 59 2.58 -9.82 1.77
N ASN A 60 3.41 -10.45 0.95
CA ASN A 60 3.61 -11.89 1.06
C ASN A 60 4.56 -12.20 2.21
N GLU A 61 4.63 -13.46 2.61
CA GLU A 61 5.66 -13.90 3.54
C GLU A 61 7.06 -13.63 2.96
N VAL A 62 7.89 -12.94 3.73
CA VAL A 62 9.31 -12.67 3.41
C VAL A 62 10.11 -12.98 4.66
N GLU A 63 10.62 -14.21 4.73
CA GLU A 63 11.26 -14.80 5.91
C GLU A 63 12.46 -13.96 6.38
N GLU A 64 13.21 -13.34 5.46
CA GLU A 64 14.40 -12.55 5.77
C GLU A 64 14.11 -11.20 6.43
N LEU A 65 12.88 -10.69 6.33
CA LEU A 65 12.50 -9.38 6.87
C LEU A 65 11.66 -9.48 8.15
N GLY A 66 11.27 -10.69 8.56
CA GLY A 66 10.44 -10.90 9.75
C GLY A 66 9.01 -10.36 9.64
N TYR A 67 8.59 -9.92 8.45
CA TYR A 67 7.23 -9.43 8.22
C TYR A 67 6.31 -10.58 7.80
N ARG A 68 5.08 -10.55 8.34
CA ARG A 68 4.06 -11.54 8.06
C ARG A 68 2.94 -10.97 7.19
N PRO A 69 2.30 -11.80 6.36
CA PRO A 69 1.12 -11.40 5.62
C PRO A 69 -0.03 -11.06 6.58
N PRO A 70 -0.78 -9.96 6.34
CA PRO A 70 -1.94 -9.61 7.15
C PRO A 70 -3.05 -10.67 6.99
N SER A 71 -3.91 -10.81 8.00
CA SER A 71 -5.06 -11.70 7.90
C SER A 71 -6.07 -11.20 6.87
N ARG A 72 -6.86 -12.10 6.27
CA ARG A 72 -7.94 -11.70 5.34
C ARG A 72 -8.95 -10.76 6.01
N ALA A 73 -9.23 -10.97 7.30
CA ALA A 73 -10.12 -10.11 8.08
C ALA A 73 -9.55 -8.70 8.23
N ALA A 74 -8.26 -8.57 8.58
CA ALA A 74 -7.59 -7.28 8.70
C ALA A 74 -7.58 -6.53 7.36
N VAL A 75 -7.28 -7.21 6.24
CA VAL A 75 -7.35 -6.61 4.90
C VAL A 75 -8.77 -6.11 4.62
N SER A 76 -9.79 -6.93 4.89
CA SER A 76 -11.19 -6.57 4.64
C SER A 76 -11.64 -5.38 5.49
N GLU A 77 -11.26 -5.33 6.76
CA GLU A 77 -11.59 -4.24 7.67
C GLU A 77 -10.88 -2.93 7.26
N PHE A 78 -9.60 -3.01 6.91
CA PHE A 78 -8.84 -1.86 6.41
C PHE A 78 -9.48 -1.26 5.16
N VAL A 79 -9.89 -2.12 4.21
CA VAL A 79 -10.59 -1.70 3.00
C VAL A 79 -11.94 -1.07 3.34
N SER A 80 -12.72 -1.65 4.26
CA SER A 80 -14.02 -1.10 4.68
C SER A 80 -13.85 0.34 5.17
N VAL A 81 -12.88 0.57 6.07
CA VAL A 81 -12.62 1.91 6.63
C VAL A 81 -12.29 2.93 5.52
N LEU A 82 -11.46 2.55 4.55
CA LEU A 82 -11.12 3.44 3.43
C LEU A 82 -12.34 3.74 2.55
N LEU A 83 -13.15 2.73 2.22
CA LEU A 83 -14.36 2.90 1.41
C LEU A 83 -15.44 3.73 2.12
N ASP A 84 -15.60 3.55 3.43
CA ASP A 84 -16.52 4.34 4.26
C ASP A 84 -16.12 5.82 4.26
N ALA A 85 -14.81 6.10 4.27
CA ALA A 85 -14.24 7.43 4.11
C ALA A 85 -14.22 7.95 2.66
N LYS A 86 -14.86 7.24 1.71
CA LYS A 86 -14.92 7.56 0.28
C LYS A 86 -13.56 7.63 -0.41
N VAL A 87 -12.57 6.88 0.08
CA VAL A 87 -11.25 6.73 -0.55
C VAL A 87 -11.29 5.56 -1.54
N PRO A 88 -11.17 5.80 -2.86
CA PRO A 88 -11.13 4.72 -3.83
C PRO A 88 -9.92 3.83 -3.58
N THR A 89 -10.19 2.54 -3.34
CA THR A 89 -9.17 1.58 -2.91
C THR A 89 -9.14 0.39 -3.85
N HIS A 90 -7.94 0.06 -4.33
CA HIS A 90 -7.67 -1.17 -5.07
C HIS A 90 -6.79 -2.07 -4.23
N VAL A 91 -7.24 -3.30 -3.96
CA VAL A 91 -6.39 -4.31 -3.31
C VAL A 91 -5.64 -5.07 -4.38
N ARG A 92 -4.32 -5.02 -4.32
CA ARG A 92 -3.50 -5.81 -5.23
C ARG A 92 -3.57 -7.28 -4.85
N ALA A 93 -4.17 -8.09 -5.73
CA ALA A 93 -4.17 -9.53 -5.58
C ALA A 93 -2.74 -10.07 -5.47
N THR A 94 -2.48 -10.86 -4.44
CA THR A 94 -1.24 -11.62 -4.27
C THR A 94 -1.21 -12.74 -5.31
N ARG A 95 -0.66 -12.46 -6.49
CA ARG A 95 -0.31 -13.50 -7.47
C ARG A 95 0.95 -14.21 -6.97
N GLY A 96 0.87 -15.54 -6.82
CA GLY A 96 2.07 -16.37 -6.69
C GLY A 96 2.57 -16.65 -5.28
N ALA A 97 1.72 -16.90 -4.27
CA ALA A 97 2.20 -17.57 -3.05
C ALA A 97 2.93 -18.91 -3.37
N GLU A 98 2.63 -19.50 -4.53
CA GLU A 98 3.27 -20.70 -5.09
C GLU A 98 4.54 -20.42 -5.92
N SER A 99 4.84 -19.16 -6.28
CA SER A 99 5.93 -18.84 -7.20
C SER A 99 6.56 -17.49 -6.86
N ASN A 100 7.84 -17.49 -6.46
CA ASN A 100 8.72 -16.37 -6.08
C ASN A 100 8.81 -15.19 -7.09
N ALA A 101 7.68 -14.62 -7.52
CA ALA A 101 7.53 -13.62 -8.56
C ALA A 101 6.63 -12.44 -8.13
N ALA A 102 6.29 -12.34 -6.84
CA ALA A 102 5.51 -11.22 -6.32
C ALA A 102 6.33 -9.93 -6.21
N CYS A 103 5.65 -8.78 -6.11
CA CYS A 103 6.33 -7.49 -5.98
C CYS A 103 7.16 -7.43 -4.69
N GLY A 104 8.45 -7.12 -4.86
CA GLY A 104 9.48 -7.23 -3.82
C GLY A 104 10.43 -8.43 -4.00
N GLN A 105 10.08 -9.41 -4.85
CA GLN A 105 10.83 -10.66 -5.02
C GLN A 105 11.73 -10.70 -6.28
N LEU A 106 11.76 -9.63 -7.09
CA LEU A 106 12.66 -9.55 -8.26
C LEU A 106 14.10 -9.30 -7.80
N ARG A 107 14.80 -10.36 -7.39
CA ARG A 107 16.27 -10.38 -7.24
C ARG A 107 16.90 -11.12 -8.42
N ARG A 108 17.89 -10.49 -9.07
CA ARG A 108 18.78 -11.18 -10.03
C ARG A 108 19.59 -12.22 -9.26
N ARG A 109 19.42 -13.51 -9.57
CA ARG A 109 20.44 -14.52 -9.21
C ARG A 109 21.73 -14.17 -9.99
N PRO A 110 22.89 -13.96 -9.34
CA PRO A 110 24.14 -14.06 -10.07
C PRO A 110 24.23 -15.48 -10.62
N ARG A 111 24.49 -15.61 -11.92
CA ARG A 111 24.80 -16.90 -12.54
C ARG A 111 25.94 -17.51 -11.74
N SER A 112 25.72 -18.67 -11.12
CA SER A 112 26.82 -19.53 -10.73
C SER A 112 27.60 -19.83 -12.00
N ALA A 113 28.82 -19.30 -12.09
CA ALA A 113 29.76 -19.72 -13.10
C ALA A 113 30.13 -21.18 -12.77
N THR A 114 29.85 -22.07 -13.72
CA THR A 114 30.31 -23.46 -13.73
C THR A 114 31.82 -23.52 -13.75
#